data_AF-A0A2G5CAP4-F1
#
_entry.id   AF-A0A2G5CAP4-F1
#
_cell.length_a   1.000
_cell.length_b   1.000
_cell.length_c   1.000
_cell.angle_alpha   90.00
_cell.angle_beta   90.00
_cell.angle_gamma   90.00
#
_symmetry.space_group_name_H-M   'P 1'
#
loop_
_entity.id
_entity.type
_entity.pdbx_description
1 polymer ?
#
loop_
_entity_poly.entity_id
_entity_poly.type
_entity_poly.pdbx_seq_one_letter_code
_entity_poly.pdbx_strand_id
1 'polypeptide(L)' 'MGKKIGKNLEKTFVPEEEVLKNIEEAPMPLNILWSLHHCVFLKCDQTNFEIDPSFGVEASELYPDVKYTTVDEYLNQFV' A
#
# COMPACT_ATOMS: atom_id res chain seq x y z
N MET A 1 -10.10 8.79 -1.98
CA MET A 1 -10.91 9.12 -0.79
C MET A 1 -11.41 10.57 -0.76
N GLY A 2 -10.56 11.60 -0.65
CA GLY A 2 -11.03 13.00 -0.50
C GLY A 2 -12.06 13.47 -1.55
N LYS A 3 -11.83 13.18 -2.84
CA LYS A 3 -12.81 13.41 -3.91
C LYS A 3 -14.14 12.69 -3.67
N LYS A 4 -14.11 11.43 -3.23
CA LYS A 4 -15.31 10.60 -3.02
C LYS A 4 -16.18 11.15 -1.89
N ILE A 5 -15.57 11.58 -0.78
CA ILE A 5 -16.30 12.16 0.36
C ILE A 5 -16.53 13.67 0.23
N GLY A 6 -16.15 14.30 -0.89
CA GLY A 6 -16.30 15.74 -1.11
C GLY A 6 -15.51 16.62 -0.14
N LYS A 7 -14.40 16.12 0.43
CA LYS A 7 -13.59 16.83 1.44
C LYS A 7 -12.11 16.82 1.09
N ASN A 8 -11.44 17.91 1.45
CA ASN A 8 -9.98 17.95 1.50
C ASN A 8 -9.53 17.33 2.84
N LEU A 9 -8.68 16.32 2.77
CA LEU A 9 -8.09 15.70 3.96
C LEU A 9 -6.83 16.49 4.35
N GLU A 10 -6.70 16.81 5.64
CA GLU A 10 -5.43 17.29 6.17
C GLU A 10 -4.37 16.21 5.99
N LYS A 11 -3.18 16.63 5.53
CA LYS A 11 -2.07 15.73 5.24
C LYS A 11 -0.91 16.09 6.13
N THR A 12 -0.29 15.07 6.73
CA THR A 12 0.99 15.20 7.42
C THR A 12 2.01 14.36 6.67
N PHE A 13 3.19 14.91 6.48
CA PHE A 13 4.31 14.18 5.93
C PHE A 13 5.17 13.65 7.08
N VAL A 14 5.46 12.36 7.05
CA VAL A 14 6.30 11.69 8.05
C VAL A 14 7.57 11.22 7.35
N PRO A 15 8.77 11.71 7.72
CA PRO A 15 10.03 11.30 7.10
C PRO A 15 10.40 9.86 7.46
N GLU A 16 11.22 9.21 6.63
CA GLU A 16 11.62 7.81 6.82
C GLU A 16 12.26 7.56 8.19
N GLU A 17 13.12 8.47 8.64
CA GLU A 17 13.79 8.37 9.94
C GLU A 17 12.82 8.27 11.12
N GLU A 18 11.69 8.98 11.05
CA GLU A 18 10.65 8.92 12.08
C GLU A 18 9.89 7.59 12.03
N VAL A 19 9.64 7.06 10.83
CA VAL A 19 9.04 5.73 10.66
C VAL A 19 9.95 4.64 11.22
N LEU A 20 11.26 4.70 10.94
CA LEU A 20 12.24 3.75 11.46
C LEU A 20 12.31 3.79 13.00
N LYS A 21 12.29 5.00 13.57
CA LYS A 21 12.19 5.17 15.03
C LYS A 21 10.91 4.54 15.60
N ASN A 22 9.77 4.75 14.94
CA ASN A 22 8.50 4.14 15.35
C ASN A 22 8.54 2.60 15.30
N ILE A 23 9.28 2.01 14.35
CA ILE A 23 9.49 0.56 14.29
C ILE A 23 10.29 0.08 15.51
N GLU A 24 11.37 0.77 15.85
CA GLU A 24 12.25 0.39 16.95
C GLU A 24 11.58 0.54 18.33
N GLU A 25 10.79 1.59 18.51
CA GLU A 25 10.24 1.97 19.82
C GLU A 25 8.83 1.39 20.08
N ALA A 26 8.07 1.03 19.05
CA ALA A 26 6.71 0.54 19.24
C ALA A 26 6.67 -0.88 19.85
N PRO A 27 5.68 -1.17 20.72
CA PRO A 27 5.49 -2.51 21.25
C PRO A 27 4.96 -3.46 20.18
N MET A 28 5.16 -4.77 20.39
CA MET A 28 4.47 -5.81 19.60
C MET A 28 2.94 -5.71 19.83
N PRO A 29 2.10 -5.75 18.77
CA PRO A 29 2.41 -5.97 17.34
C PRO A 29 2.57 -4.71 16.49
N LEU A 30 2.56 -3.52 17.09
CA LEU A 30 2.56 -2.25 16.37
C LEU A 30 3.87 -2.01 15.60
N ASN A 31 5.01 -2.46 16.11
CA ASN A 31 6.27 -2.42 15.37
C ASN A 31 6.21 -3.20 14.05
N ILE A 32 5.55 -4.36 14.02
CA ILE A 32 5.35 -5.13 12.78
C ILE A 32 4.50 -4.32 11.79
N LEU A 33 3.43 -3.67 12.26
CA LEU A 33 2.58 -2.85 11.39
C LEU A 33 3.36 -1.67 10.81
N TRP A 34 4.19 -1.01 11.61
CA TRP A 34 5.08 0.05 11.12
C TRP A 34 6.08 -0.47 10.09
N SER A 35 6.67 -1.65 10.31
CA SER A 35 7.58 -2.29 9.35
C SER A 35 6.88 -2.61 8.03
N LEU A 36 5.63 -3.08 8.06
CA LEU A 36 4.84 -3.32 6.85
C LEU A 36 4.55 -2.02 6.10
N HIS A 37 4.18 -0.95 6.80
CA HIS A 37 3.98 0.36 6.16
C HIS A 37 5.27 0.90 5.54
N HIS A 38 6.42 0.73 6.20
CA HIS A 38 7.71 1.15 5.68
C HIS A 38 8.08 0.41 4.38
N CYS A 39 7.97 -0.92 4.39
CA CYS A 39 8.20 -1.78 3.23
C CYS A 39 7.29 -1.40 2.05
N VAL A 40 5.99 -1.21 2.30
CA VAL A 40 5.00 -0.93 1.25
C VAL A 40 5.10 0.51 0.72
N PHE A 41 5.16 1.51 1.59
CA PHE A 41 5.00 2.92 1.19
C PHE A 41 6.30 3.69 1.01
N LEU A 42 7.41 3.25 1.60
CA LEU A 42 8.70 3.96 1.51
C LEU A 42 9.71 3.20 0.64
N LYS A 43 9.79 1.87 0.79
CA LYS A 43 10.61 1.04 -0.10
C LYS A 43 9.92 0.68 -1.40
N CYS A 44 8.59 0.77 -1.44
CA CYS A 44 7.76 0.42 -2.60
C CYS A 44 7.97 -1.04 -3.03
N ASP A 45 8.20 -1.96 -2.09
CA ASP A 45 8.59 -3.35 -2.36
C ASP A 45 7.56 -4.16 -3.17
N GLN A 46 6.35 -3.63 -3.37
CA GLN A 46 5.34 -4.23 -4.25
C GLN A 46 5.58 -3.93 -5.74
N THR A 47 6.35 -2.90 -6.08
CA THR A 47 6.49 -2.38 -7.46
C THR A 47 7.89 -1.86 -7.82
N ASN A 48 8.86 -1.95 -6.92
CA ASN A 48 10.23 -1.46 -7.13
C ASN A 48 11.13 -2.43 -7.94
N PHE A 49 10.55 -3.48 -8.52
CA PHE A 49 11.24 -4.50 -9.30
C PHE A 49 10.39 -4.91 -10.53
N GLU A 50 11.03 -5.51 -11.52
CA GLU A 50 10.36 -6.12 -12.67
C GLU A 50 10.17 -7.63 -12.45
N ILE A 51 9.04 -8.17 -12.92
CA ILE A 51 8.76 -9.60 -12.81
C ILE A 51 9.67 -10.38 -13.75
N ASP A 52 10.51 -11.26 -13.20
CA ASP A 52 11.34 -12.16 -14.00
C ASP A 52 10.47 -13.29 -14.57
N PRO A 53 10.33 -13.39 -15.90
CA PRO A 53 9.45 -14.38 -16.53
C PRO A 53 9.93 -15.84 -16.36
N SER A 54 11.16 -16.07 -15.89
CA SER A 54 11.69 -17.42 -15.62
C SER A 54 11.06 -18.07 -14.38
N PHE A 55 10.50 -17.29 -13.46
CA PHE A 55 9.87 -17.80 -12.23
C PHE A 55 8.59 -17.06 -11.81
N GLY A 56 8.28 -15.90 -12.38
CA GLY A 56 7.13 -15.08 -12.04
C GLY A 56 6.26 -14.73 -13.25
N VAL A 57 4.98 -14.45 -12.98
CA VAL A 57 3.95 -14.09 -13.97
C VAL A 57 2.99 -13.08 -13.35
N GLU A 58 2.35 -12.26 -14.19
CA GLU A 58 1.35 -11.27 -13.75
C GLU A 58 -0.06 -11.86 -13.91
N ALA A 59 -0.88 -11.75 -12.85
CA ALA A 59 -2.16 -12.44 -12.80
C ALA A 59 -3.22 -11.82 -13.72
N SER A 60 -3.21 -10.49 -13.90
CA SER A 60 -4.16 -9.81 -14.81
C SER A 60 -3.87 -10.11 -16.29
N GLU A 61 -2.61 -10.36 -16.66
CA GLU A 61 -2.21 -10.84 -17.98
C GLU A 61 -2.63 -12.31 -18.21
N LEU A 62 -2.51 -13.17 -17.18
CA LEU A 62 -2.89 -14.58 -17.28
C LEU A 62 -4.40 -14.81 -17.30
N TYR A 63 -5.16 -13.98 -16.58
CA TYR A 63 -6.60 -14.13 -16.41
C TYR A 63 -7.35 -12.85 -16.79
N PRO A 64 -7.27 -12.40 -18.06
CA PRO A 64 -7.85 -11.12 -18.48
C PRO A 64 -9.38 -11.06 -18.38
N ASP A 65 -10.03 -12.23 -18.32
CA ASP A 65 -11.49 -12.33 -18.19
C ASP A 65 -11.97 -12.15 -16.74
N VAL A 66 -11.06 -12.22 -15.75
CA VAL A 66 -11.41 -12.02 -14.33
C VAL A 66 -11.66 -10.55 -14.07
N LYS A 67 -12.91 -10.23 -13.75
CA LYS A 67 -13.31 -8.88 -13.34
C LYS A 67 -12.96 -8.67 -11.88
N TYR A 68 -11.85 -7.98 -11.62
CA TYR A 68 -11.49 -7.54 -10.28
C TYR A 68 -12.22 -6.25 -9.91
N THR A 69 -12.53 -6.09 -8.62
CA THR A 69 -13.06 -4.83 -8.08
C THR A 69 -11.94 -3.79 -8.05
N THR A 70 -12.16 -2.65 -8.71
CA THR A 70 -11.19 -1.55 -8.69
C THR A 70 -11.13 -0.86 -7.32
N VAL A 71 -10.04 -0.15 -7.04
CA VAL A 71 -9.93 0.68 -5.83
C VAL A 71 -11.05 1.73 -5.76
N ASP A 72 -11.44 2.30 -6.91
CA ASP A 72 -12.52 3.28 -6.94
C ASP A 72 -13.88 2.67 -6.54
N GLU A 73 -14.22 1.50 -7.08
CA GLU A 73 -15.45 0.78 -6.73
C GLU A 73 -15.44 0.32 -5.28
N TYR A 74 -14.34 -0.28 -4.81
CA TYR A 74 -14.21 -0.76 -3.44
C TYR A 74 -14.41 0.38 -2.44
N LEU A 75 -13.83 1.56 -2.70
CA LEU A 75 -13.97 2.69 -1.79
C LEU A 75 -15.40 3.23 -1.67
N ASN A 76 -16.32 2.92 -2.59
CA ASN A 76 -17.71 3.37 -2.50
C ASN A 76 -18.44 2.85 -1.26
N GLN A 77 -18.00 1.74 -0.66
CA GLN A 77 -18.63 1.19 0.55
C GLN A 77 -18.39 2.04 1.82
N PHE A 78 -17.45 3.00 1.76
CA PHE A 78 -17.04 3.83 2.90
C PHE A 78 -17.43 5.31 2.75
N VAL A 79 -18.27 5.63 1.75
CA VAL A 79 -18.64 7.01 1.36
C VAL A 79 -20.07 7.30 1.75
#